data_AF-A0A2E8VT02-F1
#
_entry.id   AF-A0A2E8VT02-F1
#
_cell.length_a   1.000
_cell.length_b   1.000
_cell.length_c   1.000
_cell.angle_alpha   90.00
_cell.angle_beta   90.00
_cell.angle_gamma   90.00
#
_symmetry.space_group_name_H-M   'P 1'
#
loop_
_entity.id
_entity.type
_entity.pdbx_description
1 polymer ?
#
loop_
_entity_poly.entity_id
_entity_poly.type
_entity_poly.pdbx_seq_one_letter_code
_entity_poly.pdbx_strand_id
1 'polypeptide(L)' 'MLCPKCVHEMETVSVEGIEIDRCAHCFGIWFDRLEKEDLLKLKGAESVDVGDEFVGARYDQIQQIDCPKCGTPALHVNVQ' A
#
# COMPACT_ATOMS: atom_id res chain seq x y z
N MET A 1 -1.39 11.97 -1.49
CA MET A 1 -1.93 11.18 -2.62
C MET A 1 -3.28 10.59 -2.22
N LEU A 2 -4.22 10.34 -3.15
CA LEU A 2 -5.45 9.61 -2.84
C LEU A 2 -5.26 8.09 -3.04
N CYS A 3 -5.72 7.30 -2.08
CA CYS A 3 -5.71 5.85 -2.14
C CYS A 3 -6.58 5.37 -3.31
N PRO A 4 -6.07 4.52 -4.21
CA PRO A 4 -6.85 4.08 -5.36
C PRO A 4 -7.91 3.02 -5.01
N LYS A 5 -7.88 2.44 -3.80
CA LYS A 5 -8.90 1.51 -3.29
C LYS A 5 -10.11 2.22 -2.66
N CYS A 6 -9.90 3.31 -1.91
CA CYS A 6 -10.96 3.95 -1.12
C CYS A 6 -11.04 5.47 -1.23
N VAL A 7 -10.21 6.09 -2.06
CA VAL A 7 -10.21 7.53 -2.39
C VAL A 7 -9.94 8.46 -1.19
N HIS A 8 -9.42 7.92 -0.08
CA HIS A 8 -8.99 8.71 1.07
C HIS A 8 -7.51 9.10 0.97
N GLU A 9 -7.10 10.08 1.77
CA GLU A 9 -5.70 10.50 1.84
C GLU A 9 -4.78 9.36 2.29
N MET A 10 -3.58 9.38 1.73
CA MET A 10 -2.47 8.52 2.14
C MET A 10 -1.48 9.32 2.97
N GLU A 11 -0.97 8.69 4.01
CA GLU A 11 0.14 9.15 4.84
C GLU A 11 1.44 8.45 4.41
N THR A 12 2.56 9.14 4.55
CA THR A 12 3.88 8.55 4.31
C THR A 12 4.46 8.07 5.64
N VAL A 13 4.80 6.79 5.69
CA VAL A 13 5.40 6.12 6.85
C VAL A 13 6.85 5.81 6.50
N SER A 14 7.78 6.08 7.42
CA SER A 14 9.20 5.75 7.23
C SER A 14 9.59 4.52 8.04
N VAL A 15 10.18 3.52 7.38
CA VAL A 15 10.76 2.34 8.04
C VAL A 15 12.19 2.15 7.56
N GLU A 16 13.14 2.25 8.49
CA GLU A 16 14.58 2.20 8.21
C GLU A 16 15.03 3.12 7.06
N GLY A 17 14.38 4.29 6.92
CA GLY A 17 14.69 5.27 5.87
C GLY A 17 14.01 5.03 4.52
N ILE A 18 13.19 3.98 4.38
CA ILE A 18 12.31 3.77 3.23
C ILE A 18 10.98 4.46 3.52
N GLU A 19 10.54 5.34 2.62
CA GLU A 19 9.23 5.98 2.66
C GLU A 19 8.20 5.07 1.98
N ILE A 20 7.04 4.92 2.61
CA ILE A 20 5.95 4.05 2.14
C ILE A 20 4.64 4.82 2.26
N ASP A 21 3.86 4.85 1.19
CA ASP A 21 2.53 5.47 1.22
C ASP A 21 1.50 4.47 1.77
N ARG A 22 0.88 4.77 2.91
CA ARG A 22 -0.19 3.96 3.51
C ARG A 22 -1.48 4.77 3.59
N CYS A 23 -2.61 4.17 3.25
CA CYS A 23 -3.90 4.85 3.38
C CYS A 23 -4.28 5.03 4.85
N ALA A 24 -4.64 6.25 5.25
CA ALA A 24 -5.07 6.55 6.62
C ALA A 24 -6.47 6.01 6.96
N HIS A 25 -7.20 5.44 5.98
CA HIS A 25 -8.57 4.94 6.15
C HIS A 25 -8.67 3.41 6.01
N CYS A 26 -8.26 2.86 4.87
CA CYS A 26 -8.32 1.41 4.65
C CYS A 26 -7.02 0.67 4.98
N PHE A 27 -5.96 1.39 5.39
CA PHE A 27 -4.63 0.85 5.70
C PHE A 27 -3.93 0.14 4.54
N GLY A 28 -4.49 0.19 3.33
CA GLY A 28 -3.84 -0.33 2.14
C GLY A 28 -2.52 0.40 1.86
N ILE A 29 -1.48 -0.37 1.61
CA ILE A 29 -0.15 0.12 1.31
C ILE A 29 0.03 0.25 -0.19
N TRP A 30 0.60 1.37 -0.62
CA TRP A 30 1.01 1.62 -1.98
C TRP A 30 2.53 1.63 -2.06
N PHE A 31 3.05 0.93 -3.07
CA PHE A 31 4.48 0.94 -3.38
C PHE A 31 4.67 1.50 -4.78
N ASP A 32 5.67 2.36 -4.93
CA ASP A 32 6.32 2.48 -6.23
C ASP A 32 7.23 1.27 -6.53
N ARG A 33 7.74 1.21 -7.76
CA ARG A 33 8.52 0.05 -8.22
C ARG A 33 9.82 -0.12 -7.41
N LEU A 34 10.43 0.97 -6.95
CA LEU A 34 11.69 0.93 -6.23
C LEU A 34 11.47 0.54 -4.76
N GLU A 35 10.42 1.08 -4.12
CA GLU A 35 10.10 0.82 -2.71
C GLU A 35 9.83 -0.67 -2.41
N LYS A 36 9.08 -1.36 -3.28
CA LYS A 36 8.66 -2.76 -3.05
C LYS A 36 9.85 -3.71 -2.91
N GLU A 37 10.85 -3.59 -3.78
CA GLU A 37 12.00 -4.50 -3.82
C GLU A 37 12.91 -4.33 -2.60
N ASP A 38 12.98 -3.10 -2.08
CA ASP A 38 13.77 -2.76 -0.91
C ASP A 38 13.04 -3.18 0.38
N LEU A 39 11.72 -2.95 0.47
CA LEU A 39 10.96 -3.32 1.65
C LEU A 39 10.92 -4.83 1.89
N LEU A 40 10.82 -5.65 0.83
CA LEU A 40 10.84 -7.12 0.94
C LEU A 40 12.12 -7.68 1.58
N LYS A 41 13.21 -6.90 1.59
CA LYS A 41 14.49 -7.29 2.19
C LYS A 41 14.69 -6.70 3.58
N LEU A 42 13.79 -5.82 4.02
CA LEU A 42 13.93 -5.05 5.23
C LEU A 42 13.37 -5.79 6.45
N LYS A 43 14.14 -5.84 7.53
CA LYS A 43 13.66 -6.32 8.83
C LYS A 43 12.75 -5.26 9.46
N GLY A 44 11.60 -5.65 10.00
CA GLY A 44 10.65 -4.70 10.60
C GLY A 44 9.61 -4.15 9.62
N ALA A 45 9.64 -4.57 8.35
CA ALA A 45 8.64 -4.21 7.35
C ALA A 45 7.21 -4.63 7.77
N GLU A 46 7.08 -5.67 8.59
CA GLU A 46 5.80 -6.10 9.15
C GLU A 46 5.10 -5.02 9.99
N SER A 47 5.85 -4.02 10.49
CA SER A 47 5.28 -2.93 11.29
C SER A 47 4.47 -1.92 10.47
N VAL A 48 4.56 -1.95 9.13
CA VAL A 48 3.77 -1.02 8.29
C VAL A 48 2.38 -1.53 7.99
N ASP A 49 2.21 -2.85 7.95
CA ASP A 49 0.95 -3.51 7.65
C ASP A 49 0.14 -3.67 8.93
N VAL A 50 -0.51 -2.57 9.32
CA VAL A 50 -1.30 -2.45 10.56
C VAL A 50 -2.81 -2.56 10.30
N GLY A 51 -3.19 -2.96 9.08
CA GLY A 51 -4.59 -3.04 8.66
C GLY A 51 -5.34 -4.17 9.36
N ASP A 52 -6.65 -3.98 9.50
CA ASP A 52 -7.55 -5.05 9.94
C ASP A 52 -7.79 -6.06 8.79
N GLU A 53 -7.73 -7.35 9.11
CA GLU A 53 -7.86 -8.44 8.13
C GLU A 53 -9.20 -8.40 7.38
N PHE A 54 -10.32 -8.10 8.06
CA PHE A 54 -11.64 -8.02 7.42
C PHE A 54 -11.75 -6.80 6.51
N VAL A 55 -11.16 -5.68 6.91
CA VAL A 55 -11.07 -4.49 6.06
C VAL A 55 -10.22 -4.78 4.82
N GLY A 56 -9.06 -5.40 4.99
CA GLY A 56 -8.18 -5.85 3.91
C GLY A 56 -8.93 -6.75 2.91
N ALA A 57 -9.53 -7.84 3.41
CA ALA A 57 -10.27 -8.79 2.58
C ALA A 57 -11.41 -8.13 1.77
N ARG A 58 -12.09 -7.12 2.33
CA ARG A 58 -13.12 -6.37 1.61
C ARG A 58 -12.52 -5.56 0.45
N TYR A 59 -11.43 -4.85 0.68
CA TYR A 59 -10.80 -4.02 -0.34
C TYR A 59 -9.96 -4.82 -1.35
N ASP A 60 -9.57 -6.04 -1.02
CA ASP A 60 -8.88 -6.96 -1.94
C ASP A 60 -9.80 -7.47 -3.05
N GLN A 61 -11.11 -7.31 -2.92
CA GLN A 61 -12.05 -7.57 -4.04
C GLN A 61 -11.86 -6.57 -5.20
N ILE A 62 -11.18 -5.44 -4.96
CA ILE A 62 -10.88 -4.42 -5.96
C ILE A 62 -9.56 -4.78 -6.65
N GLN A 63 -9.64 -5.55 -7.73
CA GLN A 63 -8.46 -6.07 -8.44
C GLN A 63 -7.87 -5.10 -9.46
N GLN A 64 -8.71 -4.27 -10.09
CA GLN A 64 -8.26 -3.27 -11.05
C GLN A 64 -7.94 -1.97 -10.33
N ILE A 65 -6.65 -1.63 -10.30
CA ILE A 65 -6.14 -0.46 -9.59
C ILE A 65 -5.18 0.27 -10.51
N ASP A 66 -5.43 1.57 -10.71
CA ASP A 66 -4.54 2.45 -11.46
C ASP A 66 -3.60 3.21 -10.53
N CYS A 67 -2.43 3.56 -11.04
CA CYS A 67 -1.47 4.37 -10.31
C CYS A 67 -2.07 5.75 -10.01
N PRO A 68 -2.21 6.15 -8.73
CA PRO A 68 -2.76 7.45 -8.35
C PRO A 68 -1.85 8.63 -8.72
N LYS A 69 -0.60 8.38 -9.15
CA LYS A 69 0.31 9.41 -9.69
C LYS A 69 0.16 9.62 -11.21
N CYS A 70 -0.01 8.55 -12.00
CA CYS A 70 0.10 8.62 -13.46
C CYS A 70 -1.00 7.88 -14.27
N GLY A 71 -1.89 7.15 -13.62
CA GLY A 71 -3.00 6.43 -14.25
C GLY A 71 -2.63 5.11 -14.95
N THR A 72 -1.35 4.71 -14.97
CA THR A 72 -0.96 3.40 -15.49
C THR A 72 -1.46 2.28 -14.59
N PRO A 73 -1.95 1.14 -15.15
CA PRO A 73 -2.36 -0.01 -14.34
C PRO A 73 -1.25 -0.48 -13.40
N ALA A 74 -1.60 -0.70 -12.13
CA ALA A 74 -0.69 -1.19 -11.12
C ALA A 74 -0.94 -2.66 -10.78
N LEU A 75 0.08 -3.30 -10.24
CA LEU A 75 -0.01 -4.68 -9.78
C LEU A 75 -0.65 -4.72 -8.39
N HIS A 76 -1.77 -5.43 -8.27
CA HIS A 76 -2.33 -5.81 -6.97
C HIS A 76 -1.51 -6.97 -6.40
N VAL A 77 -1.02 -6.84 -5.16
CA VAL A 77 -0.36 -7.90 -4.42
C VAL A 77 -1.17 -8.19 -3.16
N ASN A 78 -1.55 -9.45 -2.97
CA ASN A 78 -2.13 -9.91 -1.70
C ASN A 78 -1.01 -10.51 -0.88
N VAL A 79 -0.91 -10.08 0.38
CA VAL A 79 -0.05 -10.74 1.36
C VAL A 79 -0.89 -11.87 1.96
N GLN A 80 -0.43 -13.12 1.85
CA GLN A 80 -1.05 -14.28 2.49
C GLN A 80 -0.52 -14.47 3.90
#